data_AF-A0A8C7TG28-F1
#
_entry.id   AF-A0A8C7TG28-F1
#
_cell.length_a   1.000
_cell.length_b   1.000
_cell.length_c   1.000
_cell.angle_alpha   90.00
_cell.angle_beta   90.00
_cell.angle_gamma   90.00
#
_symmetry.space_group_name_H-M   'P 1'
#
loop_
_entity.id
_entity.type
_entity.pdbx_description
1 polymer ?
#
loop_
_entity_poly.entity_id
_entity_poly.type
_entity_poly.pdbx_seq_one_letter_code
_entity_poly.pdbx_strand_id
1 'polypeptide(L)'
;MQGTRCKNTGCKTQYQGPETNGETCTHHPGAPVFHEGYKYWGCCCVKTIDFNAFLDQKGCTNGKHRWVQKVNNKKVACRHDWHQTATQVYVTIYAKNANPELSYVEANRTVLTCHIQFEDNKIFHKDYHLWGVADVANSGVNMVSSKVEVSLRKADAVAWGKLEDPKFKPEPEPQDLDMETADHPESSRRG
;
A
#
# COMPACT_ATOMS: atom_id res chain seq x y z
N MET A 1 -17.59 1.70 17.52
CA MET A 1 -16.63 0.58 17.35
C MET A 1 -17.09 -0.72 18.01
N GLN A 2 -18.11 -0.72 18.87
CA GLN A 2 -18.68 -1.95 19.41
C GLN A 2 -19.18 -2.85 18.26
N GLY A 3 -18.87 -4.14 18.32
CA GLY A 3 -19.16 -5.12 17.26
C GLY A 3 -18.06 -5.31 16.21
N THR A 4 -16.96 -4.55 16.23
CA THR A 4 -15.84 -4.78 15.30
C THR A 4 -15.20 -6.16 15.54
N ARG A 5 -15.21 -7.03 14.53
CA ARG A 5 -14.54 -8.34 14.60
C ARG A 5 -13.02 -8.19 14.58
N CYS A 6 -12.35 -9.03 15.37
CA CYS A 6 -10.90 -9.16 15.32
C CYS A 6 -10.44 -9.50 13.89
N LYS A 7 -9.38 -8.84 13.43
CA LYS A 7 -8.80 -8.96 12.09
C LYS A 7 -7.69 -10.00 12.02
N ASN A 8 -7.33 -10.64 13.12
CA ASN A 8 -6.43 -11.80 13.10
C ASN A 8 -7.19 -13.03 12.60
N THR A 9 -6.60 -13.74 11.64
CA THR A 9 -7.17 -14.91 10.96
C THR A 9 -7.54 -16.02 11.96
N GLY A 10 -8.77 -16.53 11.85
CA GLY A 10 -9.31 -17.56 12.76
C GLY A 10 -9.83 -17.04 14.11
N CYS A 11 -9.57 -15.79 14.49
CA CYS A 11 -10.16 -15.21 15.69
C CYS A 11 -11.60 -14.77 15.42
N LYS A 12 -12.54 -15.22 16.26
CA LYS A 12 -13.97 -14.92 16.11
C LYS A 12 -14.48 -13.82 17.07
N THR A 13 -13.63 -13.31 17.96
CA THR A 13 -13.97 -12.30 18.97
C THR A 13 -14.41 -10.97 18.35
N GLN A 14 -15.42 -10.35 18.96
CA GLN A 14 -15.93 -9.02 18.63
C GLN A 14 -15.60 -8.03 19.74
N TYR A 15 -15.23 -6.81 19.38
CA TYR A 15 -14.94 -5.74 20.33
C TYR A 15 -16.22 -5.33 21.08
N GLN A 16 -16.25 -5.51 22.40
CA GLN A 16 -17.37 -5.14 23.27
C GLN A 16 -17.04 -3.94 24.17
N GLY A 17 -15.76 -3.69 24.43
CA GLY A 17 -15.30 -2.54 25.20
C GLY A 17 -13.78 -2.61 25.43
N PRO A 18 -13.20 -1.64 26.18
CA PRO A 18 -11.78 -1.62 26.50
C PRO A 18 -11.27 -2.91 27.15
N GLU A 19 -12.11 -3.59 27.92
CA GLU A 19 -11.84 -4.89 28.54
C GLU A 19 -11.55 -5.99 27.52
N THR A 20 -12.20 -5.97 26.35
CA THR A 20 -11.96 -6.95 25.28
C THR A 20 -10.54 -6.85 24.72
N ASN A 21 -9.84 -5.72 24.91
CA ASN A 21 -8.42 -5.60 24.52
C ASN A 21 -7.50 -6.49 25.37
N GLY A 22 -7.89 -6.80 26.60
CA GLY A 22 -7.13 -7.63 27.53
C GLY A 22 -7.35 -9.13 27.32
N GLU A 23 -8.36 -9.52 26.54
CA GLU A 23 -8.63 -10.92 26.22
C GLU A 23 -7.52 -11.53 25.35
N THR A 24 -7.32 -12.85 25.51
CA THR A 24 -6.34 -13.58 24.71
C THR A 24 -6.88 -13.86 23.31
N CYS A 25 -6.20 -13.35 22.29
CA CYS A 25 -6.53 -13.62 20.90
C CYS A 25 -5.90 -14.93 20.43
N THR A 26 -6.71 -15.98 20.28
CA THR A 26 -6.30 -17.22 19.62
C THR A 26 -6.52 -17.12 18.10
N HIS A 27 -5.45 -17.21 17.32
CA HIS A 27 -5.46 -16.99 15.87
C HIS A 27 -4.40 -17.83 15.13
N HIS A 28 -4.48 -17.85 13.80
CA HIS A 28 -3.48 -18.47 12.92
C HIS A 28 -2.57 -17.38 12.34
N PRO A 29 -1.25 -17.37 12.61
CA PRO A 29 -0.33 -16.40 12.01
C PRO A 29 0.05 -16.74 10.56
N GLY A 30 -0.15 -18.00 10.13
CA GLY A 30 0.18 -18.47 8.79
C GLY A 30 -0.91 -18.18 7.76
N ALA A 31 -0.52 -18.12 6.48
CA ALA A 31 -1.44 -17.96 5.37
C ALA A 31 -2.27 -19.25 5.13
N PRO A 32 -3.48 -19.14 4.56
CA PRO A 32 -4.24 -20.30 4.12
C PRO A 32 -3.53 -20.99 2.94
N VAL A 33 -3.48 -22.31 2.95
CA VAL A 33 -2.87 -23.14 1.90
C VAL A 33 -3.91 -24.09 1.34
N PHE A 34 -4.06 -24.07 0.01
CA PHE A 34 -4.95 -24.93 -0.75
C PHE A 34 -4.11 -25.71 -1.76
N HIS A 35 -3.92 -27.01 -1.55
CA HIS A 35 -3.08 -27.86 -2.39
C HIS A 35 -3.68 -29.26 -2.52
N GLU A 36 -3.84 -29.77 -3.74
CA GLU A 36 -4.36 -31.13 -4.00
C GLU A 36 -5.68 -31.44 -3.26
N GLY A 37 -6.58 -30.47 -3.18
CA GLY A 37 -7.87 -30.59 -2.47
C GLY A 37 -7.79 -30.42 -0.95
N TYR A 38 -6.59 -30.50 -0.35
CA TYR A 38 -6.36 -30.18 1.05
C TYR A 38 -6.37 -28.68 1.31
N LYS A 39 -6.82 -28.33 2.51
CA LYS A 39 -6.95 -26.97 3.05
C LYS A 39 -6.34 -26.97 4.45
N TYR A 40 -5.42 -26.04 4.71
CA TYR A 40 -4.74 -25.92 6.00
C TYR A 40 -4.15 -24.53 6.18
N TRP A 41 -3.72 -24.21 7.41
CA TRP A 41 -3.01 -22.96 7.70
C TRP A 41 -1.51 -23.22 7.72
N GLY A 42 -0.69 -22.40 7.06
CA GLY A 42 0.77 -22.63 6.99
C GLY A 42 1.49 -22.62 8.34
N CYS A 43 0.85 -22.14 9.41
CA CYS A 43 1.38 -22.12 10.78
C CYS A 43 1.08 -23.40 11.59
N CYS A 44 0.28 -24.33 11.07
CA CYS A 44 0.01 -25.60 11.74
C CYS A 44 -0.40 -26.69 10.76
N CYS A 45 -0.08 -27.94 11.05
CA CYS A 45 -0.23 -29.03 10.07
C CYS A 45 -1.61 -29.70 10.09
N VAL A 46 -2.66 -29.02 10.57
CA VAL A 46 -4.02 -29.57 10.59
C VAL A 46 -4.60 -29.42 9.18
N LYS A 47 -4.78 -30.54 8.49
CA LYS A 47 -5.30 -30.61 7.12
C LYS A 47 -6.74 -31.09 7.11
N THR A 48 -7.54 -30.50 6.24
CA THR A 48 -8.91 -30.95 5.96
C THR A 48 -9.19 -30.82 4.47
N ILE A 49 -10.15 -31.61 3.97
CA ILE A 49 -10.70 -31.46 2.62
C ILE A 49 -11.99 -30.62 2.62
N ASP A 50 -12.64 -30.48 3.78
CA ASP A 50 -13.86 -29.70 3.95
C ASP A 50 -13.55 -28.22 4.22
N PHE A 51 -14.26 -27.31 3.54
CA PHE A 51 -14.01 -25.88 3.63
C PHE A 51 -14.51 -25.27 4.94
N ASN A 52 -15.66 -25.72 5.46
CA ASN A 52 -16.20 -25.20 6.71
C ASN A 52 -15.32 -25.62 7.90
N ALA A 53 -14.87 -26.88 7.92
CA ALA A 53 -13.90 -27.37 8.89
C ALA A 53 -12.59 -26.57 8.88
N PHE A 54 -12.13 -26.12 7.70
CA PHE A 54 -10.96 -25.26 7.57
C PHE A 54 -11.19 -23.87 8.19
N LEU A 55 -12.35 -23.24 7.92
CA LEU A 55 -12.71 -21.94 8.48
C LEU A 55 -12.94 -21.99 10.00
N ASP A 56 -13.43 -23.12 10.51
CA ASP A 56 -13.72 -23.33 11.93
C ASP A 56 -12.51 -23.79 12.75
N GLN A 57 -11.38 -24.07 12.09
CA GLN A 57 -10.16 -24.50 12.77
C GLN A 57 -9.68 -23.45 13.77
N LYS A 58 -9.60 -23.84 15.06
CA LYS A 58 -9.10 -23.00 16.15
C LYS A 58 -7.67 -22.52 15.85
N GLY A 59 -7.41 -21.25 16.12
CA GLY A 59 -6.07 -20.65 16.02
C GLY A 59 -5.00 -21.43 16.79
N CYS A 60 -3.78 -21.49 16.25
CA CYS A 60 -2.66 -22.17 16.88
C CYS A 60 -1.73 -21.25 17.70
N THR A 61 -1.99 -19.94 17.74
CA THR A 61 -1.14 -18.96 18.45
C THR A 61 -1.99 -18.02 19.29
N ASN A 62 -1.45 -17.65 20.46
CA ASN A 62 -2.06 -16.66 21.36
C ASN A 62 -1.36 -15.30 21.18
N GLY A 63 -2.12 -14.22 21.23
CA GLY A 63 -1.60 -12.85 21.14
C GLY A 63 -2.63 -11.80 21.51
N LYS A 64 -2.41 -10.56 21.08
CA LYS A 64 -3.37 -9.46 21.27
C LYS A 64 -4.36 -9.39 20.12
N HIS A 65 -5.59 -9.00 20.42
CA HIS A 65 -6.59 -8.73 19.39
C HIS A 65 -6.14 -7.57 18.49
N ARG A 66 -6.56 -7.64 17.22
CA ARG A 66 -6.34 -6.58 16.23
C ARG A 66 -7.70 -6.11 15.73
N TRP A 67 -8.07 -4.87 16.04
CA TRP A 67 -9.36 -4.32 15.63
C TRP A 67 -9.29 -3.53 14.32
N VAL A 68 -8.10 -3.04 13.97
CA VAL A 68 -7.82 -2.30 12.73
C VAL A 68 -7.11 -3.23 11.75
N GLN A 69 -7.55 -3.22 10.49
CA GLN A 69 -6.92 -4.04 9.46
C GLN A 69 -5.47 -3.58 9.25
N LYS A 70 -4.53 -4.54 9.14
CA LYS A 70 -3.16 -4.20 8.79
C LYS A 70 -3.21 -3.68 7.35
N VAL A 71 -3.01 -2.38 7.15
CA VAL A 71 -2.99 -1.79 5.81
C VAL A 71 -1.73 -2.30 5.13
N ASN A 72 -1.86 -3.39 4.39
CA ASN A 72 -0.76 -3.94 3.62
C ASN A 72 -0.82 -3.31 2.23
N ASN A 73 -0.27 -2.10 2.16
CA ASN A 73 -0.26 -1.29 0.96
C ASN A 73 0.52 -2.00 -0.15
N LYS A 74 -0.20 -2.58 -1.10
CA LYS A 74 0.40 -3.23 -2.25
C LYS A 74 0.61 -2.16 -3.33
N LYS A 75 1.88 -1.82 -3.59
CA LYS A 75 2.23 -1.03 -4.78
C LYS A 75 1.82 -1.84 -6.02
N VAL A 76 1.04 -1.25 -6.91
CA VAL A 76 0.54 -1.88 -8.13
C VAL A 76 0.71 -0.96 -9.32
N ALA A 77 0.93 -1.55 -10.49
CA ALA A 77 0.79 -0.82 -11.74
C ALA A 77 -0.68 -0.43 -11.94
N CYS A 78 -0.92 0.81 -12.37
CA CYS A 78 -2.23 1.31 -12.74
C CYS A 78 -2.17 1.79 -14.18
N ARG A 79 -3.26 1.64 -14.94
CA ARG A 79 -3.34 2.28 -16.26
C ARG A 79 -3.31 3.79 -16.06
N HIS A 80 -2.47 4.46 -16.81
CA HIS A 80 -2.44 5.92 -16.88
C HIS A 80 -2.21 6.35 -18.33
N ASP A 81 -2.70 7.52 -18.68
CA ASP A 81 -2.59 8.11 -20.02
C ASP A 81 -2.33 9.61 -19.89
N TRP A 82 -1.88 10.23 -20.97
CA TRP A 82 -1.69 11.67 -21.03
C TRP A 82 -2.08 12.24 -22.38
N HIS A 83 -2.55 13.48 -22.35
CA HIS A 83 -2.77 14.28 -23.55
C HIS A 83 -2.42 15.74 -23.25
N GLN A 84 -2.44 16.60 -24.26
CA GLN A 84 -2.15 18.01 -24.08
C GLN A 84 -3.02 18.88 -24.98
N THR A 85 -3.18 20.13 -24.58
CA THR A 85 -3.67 21.23 -25.40
C THR A 85 -2.49 22.16 -25.73
N ALA A 86 -2.78 23.31 -26.35
CA ALA A 86 -1.77 24.34 -26.56
C ALA A 86 -1.10 24.77 -25.24
N THR A 87 -1.86 24.88 -24.15
CA THR A 87 -1.42 25.50 -22.89
C THR A 87 -1.37 24.56 -21.70
N GLN A 88 -1.97 23.36 -21.78
CA GLN A 88 -2.05 22.44 -20.65
C GLN A 88 -1.62 21.02 -21.04
N VAL A 89 -1.15 20.28 -20.05
CA VAL A 89 -0.90 18.83 -20.11
C VAL A 89 -1.84 18.17 -19.11
N TYR A 90 -2.45 17.06 -19.49
CA TYR A 90 -3.34 16.29 -18.65
C TYR A 90 -2.76 14.90 -18.43
N VAL A 91 -2.65 14.48 -17.18
CA VAL A 91 -2.28 13.12 -16.79
C VAL A 91 -3.50 12.48 -16.14
N THR A 92 -3.98 11.38 -16.70
CA THR A 92 -5.15 10.64 -16.20
C THR A 92 -4.72 9.31 -15.63
N ILE A 93 -5.05 9.05 -14.37
CA ILE A 93 -4.76 7.80 -13.65
C ILE A 93 -6.09 7.08 -13.42
N TYR A 94 -6.25 5.88 -13.96
CA TYR A 94 -7.49 5.11 -13.90
C TYR A 94 -7.58 4.27 -12.61
N ALA A 95 -7.64 4.96 -11.47
CA ALA A 95 -7.81 4.38 -10.15
C ALA A 95 -9.27 4.55 -9.69
N LYS A 96 -10.06 3.47 -9.73
CA LYS A 96 -11.47 3.50 -9.28
C LYS A 96 -11.55 3.66 -7.77
N ASN A 97 -12.43 4.54 -7.31
CA ASN A 97 -12.68 4.83 -5.90
C ASN A 97 -11.38 5.17 -5.15
N ALA A 98 -10.60 6.09 -5.71
CA ALA A 98 -9.45 6.65 -5.03
C ALA A 98 -9.88 7.28 -3.70
N ASN A 99 -9.11 7.03 -2.64
CA ASN A 99 -9.34 7.59 -1.32
C ASN A 99 -8.66 8.97 -1.22
N PRO A 100 -9.40 10.09 -1.14
CA PRO A 100 -8.83 11.43 -1.11
C PRO A 100 -8.06 11.74 0.19
N GLU A 101 -8.35 11.05 1.30
CA GLU A 101 -7.65 11.27 2.58
C GLU A 101 -6.26 10.62 2.60
N LEU A 102 -6.05 9.60 1.76
CA LEU A 102 -4.81 8.82 1.71
C LEU A 102 -4.07 8.94 0.37
N SER A 103 -4.61 9.76 -0.54
CA SER A 103 -4.00 10.06 -1.83
C SER A 103 -3.47 11.48 -1.85
N TYR A 104 -2.35 11.70 -2.53
CA TYR A 104 -1.81 13.02 -2.76
C TYR A 104 -1.21 13.12 -4.16
N VAL A 105 -1.18 14.36 -4.65
CA VAL A 105 -0.50 14.73 -5.89
C VAL A 105 0.34 15.94 -5.55
N GLU A 106 1.63 15.83 -5.79
CA GLU A 106 2.59 16.88 -5.55
C GLU A 106 3.28 17.21 -6.86
N ALA A 107 3.50 18.50 -7.13
CA ALA A 107 4.20 18.92 -8.33
C ALA A 107 5.15 20.07 -8.00
N ASN A 108 6.35 20.00 -8.57
CA ASN A 108 7.20 21.17 -8.74
C ASN A 108 7.24 21.53 -10.24
N ARG A 109 8.16 22.42 -10.63
CA ARG A 109 8.24 22.90 -12.02
C ARG A 109 8.57 21.81 -13.04
N THR A 110 9.19 20.70 -12.65
CA THR A 110 9.71 19.67 -13.56
C THR A 110 9.39 18.24 -13.13
N VAL A 111 8.72 18.04 -12.01
CA VAL A 111 8.37 16.71 -11.49
C VAL A 111 6.93 16.74 -11.00
N LEU A 112 6.17 15.71 -11.37
CA LEU A 112 4.85 15.40 -10.87
C LEU A 112 4.90 14.06 -10.14
N THR A 113 4.60 14.04 -8.86
CA THR A 113 4.47 12.84 -8.03
C THR A 113 3.00 12.55 -7.81
N CYS A 114 2.57 11.34 -8.18
CA CYS A 114 1.20 10.88 -7.98
C CYS A 114 1.20 9.68 -7.03
N HIS A 115 0.62 9.84 -5.84
CA HIS A 115 0.39 8.77 -4.87
C HIS A 115 -1.11 8.57 -4.67
N ILE A 116 -1.66 7.52 -5.27
CA ILE A 116 -3.11 7.26 -5.28
C ILE A 116 -3.40 5.94 -4.57
N GLN A 117 -4.09 6.00 -3.43
CA GLN A 117 -4.61 4.82 -2.74
C GLN A 117 -6.03 4.54 -3.23
N PHE A 118 -6.29 3.30 -3.64
CA PHE A 118 -7.57 2.87 -4.20
C PHE A 118 -7.87 1.42 -3.84
N GLU A 119 -9.13 1.00 -3.92
CA GLU A 119 -9.57 -0.36 -3.56
C GLU A 119 -8.99 -0.83 -2.20
N ASP A 120 -9.08 0.05 -1.20
CA ASP A 120 -8.63 -0.06 0.20
C ASP A 120 -7.13 -0.26 0.45
N ASN A 121 -6.42 -1.03 -0.37
CA ASN A 121 -5.04 -1.45 -0.08
C ASN A 121 -4.09 -1.32 -1.29
N LYS A 122 -4.58 -0.92 -2.46
CA LYS A 122 -3.73 -0.75 -3.64
C LYS A 122 -3.18 0.66 -3.65
N ILE A 123 -1.88 0.77 -3.95
CA ILE A 123 -1.21 2.06 -4.13
C ILE A 123 -0.65 2.12 -5.55
N PHE A 124 -1.06 3.15 -6.29
CA PHE A 124 -0.31 3.61 -7.45
C PHE A 124 0.61 4.74 -6.99
N HIS A 125 1.92 4.55 -7.14
CA HIS A 125 2.89 5.60 -6.88
C HIS A 125 3.79 5.73 -8.09
N LYS A 126 3.87 6.93 -8.66
CA LYS A 126 4.72 7.22 -9.81
C LYS A 126 5.16 8.68 -9.79
N ASP A 127 6.45 8.87 -10.04
CA ASP A 127 7.05 10.15 -10.38
C ASP A 127 7.15 10.28 -11.89
N TYR A 128 6.71 11.42 -12.41
CA TYR A 128 6.84 11.82 -13.80
C TYR A 128 7.84 12.97 -13.86
N HIS A 129 9.03 12.70 -14.41
CA HIS A 129 10.02 13.74 -14.67
C HIS A 129 9.66 14.44 -15.97
N LEU A 130 9.02 15.59 -15.86
CA LEU A 130 8.33 16.26 -16.96
C LEU A 130 9.30 16.72 -18.05
N TRP A 131 8.91 16.56 -19.31
CA TRP A 131 9.69 17.01 -20.47
C TRP A 131 9.85 18.54 -20.53
N GLY A 132 8.82 19.26 -20.08
CA GLY A 132 8.81 20.72 -20.05
C GLY A 132 8.52 21.27 -18.66
N VAL A 133 8.45 22.60 -18.59
CA VAL A 133 8.25 23.31 -17.32
C VAL A 133 6.78 23.56 -17.08
N ALA A 134 6.29 23.18 -15.90
CA ALA A 134 4.94 23.47 -15.43
C ALA A 134 4.89 24.76 -14.60
N ASP A 135 3.78 25.48 -14.74
CA ASP A 135 3.32 26.51 -13.83
C ASP A 135 2.38 25.88 -12.80
N VAL A 136 2.94 25.50 -11.65
CA VAL A 136 2.24 24.77 -10.58
C VAL A 136 1.08 25.60 -9.99
N ALA A 137 1.22 26.93 -9.91
CA ALA A 137 0.22 27.79 -9.31
C ALA A 137 -1.10 27.82 -10.11
N ASN A 138 -1.02 27.60 -11.42
CA ASN A 138 -2.17 27.54 -12.33
C ASN A 138 -2.51 26.09 -12.77
N SER A 139 -2.01 25.12 -12.03
CA SER A 139 -2.28 23.69 -12.22
C SER A 139 -3.33 23.21 -11.21
N GLY A 140 -3.94 22.04 -11.45
CA GLY A 140 -4.98 21.52 -10.57
C GLY A 140 -5.21 20.03 -10.72
N VAL A 141 -5.93 19.45 -9.74
CA VAL A 141 -6.25 18.03 -9.68
C VAL A 141 -7.77 17.87 -9.53
N ASN A 142 -8.33 16.92 -10.27
CA ASN A 142 -9.72 16.53 -10.17
C ASN A 142 -9.79 15.02 -9.86
N MET A 143 -10.41 14.66 -8.74
CA MET A 143 -10.63 13.26 -8.37
C MET A 143 -12.11 12.91 -8.54
N VAL A 144 -12.39 11.90 -9.35
CA VAL A 144 -13.75 11.35 -9.55
C VAL A 144 -13.75 9.85 -9.27
N SER A 145 -14.93 9.25 -9.16
CA SER A 145 -15.05 7.82 -8.79
C SER A 145 -14.33 6.86 -9.74
N SER A 146 -14.10 7.24 -11.00
CA SER A 146 -13.47 6.38 -12.00
C SER A 146 -11.98 6.66 -12.25
N LYS A 147 -11.48 7.84 -11.86
CA LYS A 147 -10.12 8.30 -12.22
C LYS A 147 -9.67 9.52 -11.40
N VAL A 148 -8.37 9.73 -11.41
CA VAL A 148 -7.72 10.97 -10.96
C VAL A 148 -7.13 11.67 -12.18
N GLU A 149 -7.45 12.95 -12.34
CA GLU A 149 -7.00 13.79 -13.47
C GLU A 149 -6.14 14.93 -12.93
N VAL A 150 -4.88 14.98 -13.35
CA VAL A 150 -3.96 16.08 -13.05
C VAL A 150 -3.87 16.96 -14.29
N SER A 151 -4.18 18.24 -14.15
CA SER A 151 -4.01 19.27 -15.17
C SER A 151 -2.84 20.16 -14.83
N LEU A 152 -1.78 20.11 -15.64
CA LEU A 152 -0.59 20.94 -15.52
C LEU A 152 -0.64 22.08 -16.52
N ARG A 153 -0.56 23.32 -16.06
CA ARG A 153 -0.38 24.49 -16.93
C ARG A 153 1.07 24.51 -17.41
N LYS A 154 1.30 24.63 -18.71
CA LYS A 154 2.64 24.81 -19.27
C LYS A 154 3.12 26.23 -18.98
N ALA A 155 4.37 26.38 -18.54
CA ALA A 155 4.99 27.69 -18.35
C ALA A 155 5.19 28.41 -19.70
N ASP A 156 5.64 27.67 -20.72
CA ASP A 156 5.76 28.13 -22.09
C ASP A 156 4.76 27.38 -22.97
N ALA A 157 4.07 28.08 -23.87
CA ALA A 157 3.04 27.50 -24.76
C ALA A 157 3.62 26.66 -25.90
N VAL A 158 4.58 25.79 -25.59
CA VAL A 158 5.25 24.86 -26.50
C VAL A 158 4.58 23.49 -26.43
N ALA A 159 4.49 22.81 -27.57
CA ALA A 159 4.02 21.43 -27.62
C ALA A 159 5.06 20.49 -26.99
N TRP A 160 4.64 19.65 -26.05
CA TRP A 160 5.51 18.67 -25.42
C TRP A 160 5.57 17.42 -26.28
N GLY A 161 6.74 17.06 -26.81
CA GLY A 161 6.88 15.86 -27.64
C GLY A 161 6.66 14.55 -26.87
N LYS A 162 6.86 14.57 -25.55
CA LYS A 162 6.65 13.48 -24.60
C LYS A 162 6.16 14.05 -23.27
N LEU A 163 5.53 13.23 -22.42
CA LEU A 163 5.24 13.61 -21.04
C LEU A 163 6.52 13.69 -20.21
N GLU A 164 7.36 12.67 -20.30
CA GLU A 164 8.56 12.50 -19.48
C GLU A 164 9.84 12.84 -20.27
N ASP A 165 10.82 13.46 -19.60
CA ASP A 165 12.13 13.75 -20.17
C ASP A 165 12.90 12.44 -20.39
N PRO A 166 13.19 12.04 -21.65
CA PRO A 166 13.92 10.81 -21.94
C PRO A 166 15.36 10.81 -21.44
N LYS A 167 15.91 11.97 -21.04
CA LYS A 167 17.28 12.10 -20.52
C LYS A 167 17.35 11.96 -19.00
N PHE A 168 16.22 11.96 -18.30
CA PHE A 168 16.22 11.78 -16.86
C PHE A 168 16.75 10.38 -16.50
N LYS A 169 17.71 10.34 -15.58
CA LYS A 169 18.24 9.10 -14.98
C LYS A 169 17.93 9.16 -13.48
N PRO A 170 17.19 8.19 -12.92
CA PRO A 170 16.97 8.15 -11.48
C PRO A 170 18.32 7.97 -10.77
N GLU A 171 18.56 8.78 -9.74
CA GLU A 171 19.69 8.58 -8.84
C GLU A 171 19.42 7.32 -8.01
N PRO A 172 20.41 6.43 -7.78
CA PRO A 172 20.20 5.23 -6.98
C PRO A 172 19.76 5.61 -5.56
N GLU A 173 18.67 5.01 -5.08
CA GLU A 173 18.20 5.18 -3.71
C GLU A 173 19.34 4.79 -2.74
N PRO A 174 19.60 5.60 -1.68
CA PRO A 174 20.59 5.24 -0.68
C PRO A 174 20.17 3.93 -0.01
N GLN A 175 21.02 2.93 -0.09
CA GLN A 175 20.82 1.66 0.60
C GLN A 175 20.90 1.94 2.11
N ASP A 176 19.84 1.57 2.83
CA ASP A 176 19.83 1.59 4.29
C ASP A 176 21.03 0.76 4.78
N LEU A 177 22.05 1.43 5.31
CA LEU A 177 23.15 0.77 6.02
C LEU A 177 22.54 0.12 7.25
N ASP A 178 22.36 -1.19 7.16
CA ASP A 178 22.18 -2.11 8.26
C ASP A 178 23.28 -1.88 9.30
N MET A 179 22.92 -1.17 10.37
CA MET A 179 23.66 -1.17 11.61
C MET A 179 23.67 -2.61 12.15
N GLU A 180 24.69 -3.37 11.76
CA GLU A 180 25.06 -4.61 12.42
C GLU A 180 25.24 -4.33 13.91
N THR A 181 24.45 -5.03 14.72
CA THR A 181 24.52 -5.03 16.17
C THR A 181 25.92 -5.45 16.61
N ALA A 182 26.60 -4.58 17.34
CA ALA A 182 27.86 -4.91 18.00
C ALA A 182 27.63 -6.09 18.97
N ASP A 183 28.24 -7.21 18.62
CA ASP A 183 28.38 -8.43 19.42
C ASP A 183 29.10 -8.07 20.74
N HIS A 184 28.46 -8.38 21.87
CA HIS A 184 29.12 -8.37 23.18
C HIS A 184 29.82 -9.72 23.38
N PRO A 185 31.16 -9.78 23.50
CA PRO A 185 31.81 -11.02 23.85
C PRO A 185 31.59 -11.32 25.35
N GLU A 186 30.94 -12.44 25.64
CA GLU A 186 30.93 -13.09 26.95
C GLU A 186 32.39 -13.38 27.38
N SER A 187 32.86 -12.70 28.43
CA SER A 187 34.09 -13.09 29.11
C SER A 187 33.80 -14.22 30.09
N SER A 188 33.93 -15.46 29.63
CA SER A 188 34.23 -16.59 30.50
C SER A 188 35.71 -16.51 30.89
N ARG A 189 36.00 -16.16 32.16
CA ARG A 189 37.28 -16.53 32.79
C ARG A 189 37.06 -17.01 34.22
N ARG A 190 37.56 -18.22 34.42
CA ARG A 190 37.79 -18.95 35.66
C ARG A 190 38.50 -18.10 36.70
N GLY A 191 38.13 -18.34 37.96
CA GLY A 191 38.81 -17.98 39.19
C GLY A 191 38.09 -18.65 40.34
#